data_AF-A0A3A9ERF5-F1
#
_entry.id   AF-A0A3A9ERF5-F1
#
_cell.length_a   1.000
_cell.length_b   1.000
_cell.length_c   1.000
_cell.angle_alpha   90.00
_cell.angle_beta   90.00
_cell.angle_gamma   90.00
#
_symmetry.space_group_name_H-M   'P 1'
#
loop_
_entity.id
_entity.type
_entity.pdbx_description
1 polymer ?
#
loop_
_entity_poly.entity_id
_entity_poly.type
_entity_poly.pdbx_seq_one_letter_code
_entity_poly.pdbx_strand_id
1 'polypeptide(L)'
;MSIVKFEKGGSVHKCKLKRCSNNIMEIILNENIDAPVLTSGFVTLNENNFSVQGIYKDFSTIYQSYDDSDKHYKLSNDGSVYAAPEPVVEPEPTPEELEIQKQQEKIYEINVQINSLKDQLTSTDYKILKEYEYSLVNKESEYNMDDLHNERQTLRDQINNLEEELQNLLQ
;
A
#
# COMPACT_ATOMS: atom_id res chain seq x y z
N MET A 1 -0.43 24.85 28.18
CA MET A 1 -1.57 24.80 27.23
C MET A 1 -1.66 26.21 26.64
N SER A 2 -2.60 26.55 25.78
CA SER A 2 -2.77 27.94 25.34
C SER A 2 -4.13 28.44 25.78
N ILE A 3 -4.19 29.72 26.16
CA ILE A 3 -5.45 30.42 26.43
C ILE A 3 -5.71 31.35 25.25
N VAL A 4 -6.85 31.18 24.60
CA VAL A 4 -7.27 32.03 23.48
C VAL A 4 -8.51 32.80 23.85
N LYS A 5 -8.60 34.05 23.38
CA LYS A 5 -9.82 34.86 23.43
C LYS A 5 -10.24 35.19 22.01
N PHE A 6 -11.44 34.77 21.64
CA PHE A 6 -12.03 35.11 20.34
C PHE A 6 -12.58 36.54 20.35
N GLU A 7 -12.49 37.23 19.22
CA GLU A 7 -12.98 38.61 19.08
C GLU A 7 -14.50 38.67 19.25
N LYS A 8 -15.22 37.72 18.64
CA LYS A 8 -16.67 37.59 18.78
C LYS A 8 -17.01 36.83 20.06
N GLY A 9 -17.97 37.35 20.82
CA GLY A 9 -18.39 36.76 22.11
C GLY A 9 -17.44 37.05 23.28
N GLY A 10 -16.18 37.41 23.02
CA GLY A 10 -15.20 37.76 24.07
C GLY A 10 -14.84 36.62 25.02
N SER A 11 -15.28 35.40 24.70
CA SER A 11 -15.09 34.19 25.49
C SER A 11 -13.64 33.72 25.47
N VAL A 12 -13.17 33.26 26.63
CA VAL A 12 -11.79 32.78 26.82
C VAL A 12 -11.81 31.26 26.94
N HIS A 13 -11.02 30.60 26.10
CA HIS A 13 -11.02 29.14 25.95
C HIS A 13 -9.61 28.59 26.12
N LYS A 14 -9.50 27.39 26.70
CA LYS A 14 -8.23 26.65 26.74
C LYS A 14 -8.15 25.74 25.52
N CYS A 15 -7.04 25.81 24.82
CA CYS A 15 -6.80 25.02 23.62
C CYS A 15 -5.33 24.58 23.51
N LYS A 16 -5.07 23.66 22.59
CA LYS A 16 -3.72 23.46 22.05
C LYS A 16 -3.64 24.23 20.75
N LEU A 17 -2.58 25.02 20.60
CA LEU A 17 -2.34 25.85 19.43
C LEU A 17 -1.02 25.43 18.80
N LYS A 18 -1.02 25.19 17.50
CA LYS A 18 0.20 24.83 16.74
C LYS A 18 0.23 25.58 15.41
N ARG A 19 1.34 26.22 15.11
CA ARG A 19 1.56 26.82 13.78
C ARG A 19 1.94 25.72 12.80
N CYS A 20 1.16 25.53 11.74
CA CYS A 20 1.46 24.56 10.68
C CYS A 20 2.27 25.20 9.55
N SER A 21 1.94 26.44 9.17
CA SER A 21 2.63 27.21 8.13
C SER A 21 2.48 28.72 8.39
N ASN A 22 2.99 29.58 7.50
CA ASN A 22 2.80 31.03 7.60
C ASN A 22 1.34 31.47 7.55
N ASN A 23 0.45 30.69 6.93
CA ASN A 23 -0.95 31.09 6.79
C ASN A 23 -1.93 30.16 7.51
N ILE A 24 -1.45 29.05 8.08
CA ILE A 24 -2.29 28.02 8.68
C ILE A 24 -1.92 27.80 10.14
N MET A 25 -2.93 27.85 11.00
CA MET A 25 -2.81 27.54 12.42
C MET A 25 -3.79 26.43 12.80
N GLU A 26 -3.28 25.43 13.49
CA GLU A 26 -4.06 24.34 14.06
C GLU A 26 -4.48 24.69 15.49
N ILE A 27 -5.77 24.53 15.76
CA ILE A 27 -6.40 24.78 17.04
C ILE A 27 -7.20 23.53 17.46
N ILE A 28 -6.89 23.02 18.65
CA ILE A 28 -7.61 21.92 19.28
C ILE A 28 -8.24 22.45 20.57
N LEU A 29 -9.54 22.64 20.55
CA LEU A 29 -10.34 23.16 21.65
C LEU A 29 -10.66 22.08 22.68
N ASN A 30 -10.86 22.47 23.94
CA ASN A 30 -11.34 21.55 24.96
C ASN A 30 -12.88 21.44 24.97
N GLU A 31 -13.56 22.46 24.47
CA GLU A 31 -15.02 22.62 24.41
C GLU A 31 -15.47 23.01 23.00
N ASN A 32 -16.73 22.77 22.68
CA ASN A 32 -17.29 23.13 21.38
C ASN A 32 -17.57 24.64 21.34
N ILE A 33 -17.27 25.25 20.20
CA ILE A 33 -17.45 26.69 19.97
C ILE A 33 -18.20 26.86 18.65
N ASP A 34 -19.14 27.80 18.61
CA ASP A 34 -19.87 28.12 17.40
C ASP A 34 -18.93 28.59 16.28
N ALA A 35 -19.14 28.11 15.05
CA ALA A 35 -18.30 28.45 13.90
C ALA A 35 -18.08 29.97 13.71
N PRO A 36 -19.10 30.86 13.89
CA PRO A 36 -18.89 32.31 13.77
C PRO A 36 -17.99 32.92 14.86
N VAL A 37 -17.86 32.28 16.02
CA VAL A 37 -16.93 32.69 17.08
C VAL A 37 -15.52 32.21 16.73
N LEU A 38 -15.40 30.96 16.29
CA LEU A 38 -14.13 30.36 15.86
C LEU A 38 -13.46 31.15 14.72
N THR A 39 -14.24 31.61 13.74
CA THR A 39 -13.76 32.37 12.58
C THR A 39 -13.68 33.89 12.78
N SER A 40 -13.88 34.37 14.01
CA SER A 40 -13.83 35.82 14.30
C SER A 40 -12.41 36.37 14.47
N GLY A 41 -11.39 35.51 14.41
CA GLY A 41 -10.05 35.83 14.84
C GLY A 41 -9.90 35.77 16.37
N PHE A 42 -8.66 35.64 16.83
CA PHE A 42 -8.38 35.47 18.26
C PHE A 42 -7.04 36.08 18.67
N VAL A 43 -6.89 36.25 19.99
CA VAL A 43 -5.62 36.60 20.62
C VAL A 43 -5.24 35.51 21.62
N THR A 44 -3.93 35.25 21.78
CA THR A 44 -3.45 34.38 22.86
C THR A 44 -3.16 35.21 24.11
N LEU A 45 -3.47 34.66 25.27
CA LEU A 45 -3.31 35.31 26.57
C LEU A 45 -2.27 34.56 27.42
N ASN A 46 -1.52 35.33 28.20
CA ASN A 46 -0.62 34.79 29.22
C ASN A 46 -1.42 34.12 30.36
N GLU A 47 -1.03 32.91 30.76
CA GLU A 47 -1.73 32.14 31.79
C GLU A 47 -1.71 32.80 33.19
N ASN A 48 -0.71 33.65 33.49
CA ASN A 48 -0.52 34.23 34.83
C ASN A 48 -1.20 35.58 35.03
N ASN A 49 -1.29 36.41 33.98
CA ASN A 49 -1.74 37.80 34.09
C ASN A 49 -2.73 38.22 33.00
N PHE A 50 -3.14 37.29 32.11
CA PHE A 50 -4.07 37.53 31.00
C PHE A 50 -3.64 38.63 30.03
N SER A 51 -2.36 39.03 30.01
CA SER A 51 -1.85 39.97 29.02
C SER A 51 -1.82 39.31 27.63
N VAL A 52 -2.11 40.07 26.57
CA VAL A 52 -2.02 39.59 25.19
C VAL A 52 -0.58 39.19 24.86
N GLN A 53 -0.37 37.97 24.38
CA GLN A 53 0.92 37.44 23.94
C GLN A 53 1.03 37.30 22.42
N GLY A 54 -0.09 37.14 21.73
CA GLY A 54 -0.13 36.96 20.28
C GLY A 54 -1.46 37.43 19.70
N ILE A 55 -1.39 38.00 18.50
CA ILE A 55 -2.54 38.58 17.80
C ILE A 55 -2.73 37.81 16.50
N TYR A 56 -3.87 37.15 16.36
CA TYR A 56 -4.22 36.28 15.23
C TYR A 56 -5.63 36.60 14.74
N LYS A 57 -5.92 37.89 14.57
CA LYS A 57 -7.25 38.38 14.14
C LYS A 57 -7.59 37.98 12.71
N ASP A 58 -6.57 37.82 11.87
CA ASP A 58 -6.77 37.53 10.46
C ASP A 58 -7.13 36.06 10.20
N PHE A 59 -6.94 35.17 11.17
CA PHE A 59 -7.29 33.74 11.11
C PHE A 59 -8.80 33.54 11.19
N SER A 60 -9.46 33.83 10.08
CA SER A 60 -10.91 33.97 9.97
C SER A 60 -11.56 32.96 9.03
N THR A 61 -10.78 32.04 8.45
CA THR A 61 -11.29 31.01 7.55
C THR A 61 -10.96 29.63 8.10
N ILE A 62 -11.91 28.69 8.04
CA ILE A 62 -11.63 27.29 8.37
C ILE A 62 -10.95 26.66 7.16
N TYR A 63 -9.67 26.34 7.30
CA TYR A 63 -8.90 25.63 6.29
C TYR A 63 -9.33 24.16 6.19
N GLN A 64 -9.49 23.49 7.34
CA GLN A 64 -9.91 22.08 7.41
C GLN A 64 -10.54 21.80 8.78
N SER A 65 -11.68 21.12 8.83
CA SER A 65 -12.23 20.51 10.04
C SER A 65 -11.96 19.00 10.02
N TYR A 66 -11.79 18.39 11.19
CA TYR A 66 -11.65 16.94 11.33
C TYR A 66 -12.92 16.39 11.98
N ASP A 67 -13.70 15.62 11.24
CA ASP A 67 -15.09 15.23 11.56
C ASP A 67 -15.26 14.42 12.86
N ASP A 68 -14.20 13.82 13.41
CA ASP A 68 -14.31 12.97 14.61
C ASP A 68 -14.30 13.75 15.94
N SER A 69 -14.07 15.08 15.91
CA SER A 69 -14.32 15.93 17.08
C SER A 69 -14.57 17.36 16.62
N ASP A 70 -15.72 17.96 16.98
CA ASP A 70 -16.09 19.38 16.78
C ASP A 70 -15.16 20.38 17.50
N LYS A 71 -13.91 20.00 17.73
CA LYS A 71 -12.91 20.66 18.54
C LYS A 71 -11.57 20.80 17.82
N HIS A 72 -11.36 20.11 16.69
CA HIS A 72 -10.08 20.14 15.96
C HIS A 72 -10.24 20.83 14.61
N TYR A 73 -9.61 22.00 14.50
CA TYR A 73 -9.68 22.82 13.30
C TYR A 73 -8.30 23.28 12.86
N LYS A 74 -8.15 23.48 11.56
CA LYS A 74 -7.11 24.32 10.97
C LYS A 74 -7.77 25.60 10.49
N LEU A 75 -7.23 26.74 10.91
CA LEU A 75 -7.65 28.06 10.51
C LEU A 75 -6.62 28.65 9.56
N SER A 76 -7.08 29.36 8.54
CA SER A 76 -6.26 30.14 7.62
C SER A 76 -6.49 31.63 7.78
N ASN A 77 -5.47 32.42 7.47
CA ASN A 77 -5.52 33.89 7.45
C ASN A 77 -5.49 34.51 6.05
N ASP A 78 -5.34 33.70 5.01
CA ASP A 78 -5.30 34.11 3.60
C ASP A 78 -6.56 33.70 2.83
N GLY A 79 -7.56 33.13 3.54
CA GLY A 79 -8.78 32.62 2.94
C GLY A 79 -8.63 31.23 2.29
N SER A 80 -7.47 30.58 2.41
CA SER A 80 -7.28 29.24 1.85
C SER A 80 -8.17 28.21 2.55
N VAL A 81 -8.70 27.28 1.75
CA VAL A 81 -9.46 26.11 2.22
C VAL A 81 -8.78 24.87 1.66
N TYR A 82 -8.73 23.79 2.44
CA TYR A 82 -8.18 22.53 2.00
C TYR A 82 -9.02 21.95 0.87
N ALA A 83 -8.45 21.93 -0.33
CA ALA A 83 -8.94 21.10 -1.42
C ALA A 83 -8.23 19.74 -1.33
N ALA A 84 -9.00 18.69 -1.05
CA ALA A 84 -8.47 17.33 -1.19
C ALA A 84 -7.96 17.17 -2.63
N PRO A 85 -6.75 16.63 -2.84
CA PRO A 85 -6.27 16.37 -4.20
C PRO A 85 -7.26 15.44 -4.89
N GLU A 86 -7.58 15.74 -6.15
CA GLU A 86 -8.36 14.83 -6.98
C GLU A 86 -7.62 13.48 -7.02
N PRO A 87 -8.32 12.34 -6.84
CA PRO A 87 -7.68 11.04 -6.98
C PRO A 87 -7.10 10.98 -8.40
N VAL A 88 -5.79 10.74 -8.49
CA VAL A 88 -5.13 10.54 -9.79
C VAL A 88 -5.75 9.28 -10.38
N VAL A 89 -6.53 9.43 -11.44
CA VAL A 89 -7.09 8.29 -12.17
C VAL A 89 -5.91 7.61 -12.85
N GLU A 90 -5.53 6.42 -12.37
CA GLU A 90 -4.55 5.60 -13.08
C GLU A 90 -5.09 5.33 -14.49
N PRO A 91 -4.31 5.57 -15.55
CA PRO A 91 -4.75 5.31 -16.91
C PRO A 91 -5.06 3.82 -17.04
N GLU A 92 -6.19 3.50 -17.69
CA GLU A 92 -6.46 2.12 -18.08
C GLU A 92 -5.33 1.60 -18.99
N PRO A 93 -4.92 0.33 -18.83
CA PRO A 93 -3.89 -0.24 -19.68
C PRO A 93 -4.34 -0.19 -21.14
N THR A 94 -3.42 0.22 -22.00
CA THR A 94 -3.63 0.22 -23.44
C THR A 94 -3.83 -1.20 -23.96
N PRO A 95 -4.48 -1.39 -25.12
CA PRO A 95 -4.59 -2.70 -25.74
C PRO A 95 -3.23 -3.39 -25.95
N GLU A 96 -2.17 -2.62 -26.23
CA GLU A 96 -0.81 -3.14 -26.41
C GLU A 96 -0.23 -3.67 -25.09
N GLU A 97 -0.36 -2.91 -24.00
CA GLU A 97 0.06 -3.34 -22.65
C GLU A 97 -0.69 -4.60 -22.20
N LEU A 98 -1.98 -4.70 -22.54
CA LEU A 98 -2.78 -5.88 -22.21
C LEU A 98 -2.29 -7.14 -22.97
N GLU A 99 -1.91 -7.01 -24.24
CA GLU A 99 -1.34 -8.12 -25.00
C GLU A 99 0.05 -8.52 -24.47
N ILE A 100 0.89 -7.55 -24.10
CA ILE A 100 2.18 -7.81 -23.44
C ILE A 100 1.96 -8.56 -22.13
N GLN A 101 0.99 -8.14 -21.32
CA GLN A 101 0.66 -8.80 -20.06
C GLN A 101 0.23 -10.25 -20.28
N LYS A 102 -0.68 -10.51 -21.24
CA LYS A 102 -1.10 -11.88 -21.58
C LYS A 102 0.07 -12.74 -22.03
N GLN A 103 0.98 -12.19 -22.84
CA GLN A 103 2.17 -12.92 -23.28
C GLN A 103 3.09 -13.26 -22.11
N GLN A 104 3.29 -12.32 -21.18
CA GLN A 104 4.06 -12.55 -19.96
C GLN A 104 3.43 -13.59 -19.03
N GLU A 105 2.10 -13.56 -18.87
CA GLU A 105 1.35 -14.56 -18.11
C GLU A 105 1.53 -15.95 -18.72
N LYS A 106 1.41 -16.07 -20.06
CA LYS A 106 1.63 -17.34 -20.75
C LYS A 106 3.06 -17.87 -20.57
N ILE A 107 4.06 -17.00 -20.69
CA ILE A 107 5.47 -17.32 -20.43
C ILE A 107 5.65 -17.83 -18.99
N TYR A 108 5.04 -17.16 -18.02
CA TYR A 108 5.11 -17.55 -16.61
C TYR A 108 4.50 -18.94 -16.38
N GLU A 109 3.30 -19.19 -16.92
CA GLU A 109 2.62 -20.49 -16.79
C GLU A 109 3.45 -21.65 -17.35
N ILE A 110 4.03 -21.49 -18.54
CA ILE A 110 4.88 -22.52 -19.15
C ILE A 110 6.12 -22.79 -18.28
N ASN A 111 6.76 -21.74 -17.76
CA ASN A 111 7.91 -21.91 -16.86
C ASN A 111 7.55 -22.65 -15.57
N VAL A 112 6.39 -22.35 -14.99
CA VAL A 112 5.89 -23.08 -13.81
C VAL A 112 5.68 -24.56 -14.11
N GLN A 113 5.10 -24.89 -15.27
CA GLN A 113 4.90 -26.28 -15.69
C GLN A 113 6.23 -27.02 -15.91
N ILE A 114 7.19 -26.40 -16.62
CA ILE A 114 8.52 -26.96 -16.83
C ILE A 114 9.20 -27.28 -15.49
N ASN A 115 9.17 -26.32 -14.55
CA ASN A 115 9.77 -26.51 -13.24
C ASN A 115 9.10 -27.64 -12.46
N SER A 116 7.76 -27.71 -12.48
CA SER A 116 7.02 -28.80 -11.83
C SER A 116 7.41 -30.16 -12.39
N LEU A 117 7.57 -30.30 -13.71
CA LEU A 117 8.00 -31.56 -14.34
C LEU A 117 9.46 -31.91 -14.00
N LYS A 118 10.35 -30.92 -13.96
CA LYS A 118 11.75 -31.10 -13.52
C LYS A 118 11.83 -31.53 -12.05
N ASP A 119 10.98 -30.97 -11.19
CA ASP A 119 10.87 -31.36 -9.79
C ASP A 119 10.34 -32.79 -9.64
N GLN A 120 9.34 -33.19 -10.44
CA GLN A 120 8.84 -34.56 -10.47
C GLN A 120 9.93 -35.56 -10.89
N LEU A 121 10.68 -35.26 -11.95
CA LEU A 121 11.84 -36.06 -12.37
C LEU A 121 12.85 -36.19 -11.23
N THR A 122 13.21 -35.09 -10.57
CA THR A 122 14.19 -35.11 -9.48
C THR A 122 13.68 -35.89 -8.26
N SER A 123 12.40 -35.70 -7.89
CA SER A 123 11.79 -36.39 -6.75
C SER A 123 11.71 -37.91 -6.93
N THR A 124 11.77 -38.41 -8.17
CA THR A 124 11.71 -39.84 -8.48
C THR A 124 13.07 -40.46 -8.78
N ASP A 125 14.17 -39.69 -8.71
CA ASP A 125 15.52 -40.19 -9.00
C ASP A 125 15.94 -41.33 -8.06
N TYR A 126 15.51 -41.28 -6.80
CA TYR A 126 15.81 -42.33 -5.83
C TYR A 126 15.24 -43.69 -6.25
N LYS A 127 14.16 -43.74 -7.05
CA LYS A 127 13.58 -45.00 -7.53
C LYS A 127 14.52 -45.70 -8.52
N ILE A 128 15.11 -44.92 -9.44
CA ILE A 128 16.13 -45.41 -10.38
C ILE A 128 17.36 -45.91 -9.63
N LEU A 129 17.85 -45.12 -8.66
CA LEU A 129 18.99 -45.51 -7.84
C LEU A 129 18.72 -46.81 -7.08
N LYS A 130 17.57 -46.89 -6.40
CA LYS A 130 17.21 -48.08 -5.61
C LYS A 130 17.15 -49.33 -6.48
N GLU A 131 16.51 -49.25 -7.66
CA GLU A 131 16.45 -50.41 -8.51
C GLU A 131 17.84 -50.84 -9.01
N TYR A 132 18.65 -49.87 -9.44
CA TYR A 132 20.01 -50.16 -9.88
C TYR A 132 20.81 -50.86 -8.77
N GLU A 133 20.72 -50.37 -7.54
CA GLU A 133 21.34 -51.01 -6.37
C GLU A 133 20.83 -52.45 -6.16
N TYR A 134 19.52 -52.68 -6.25
CA TYR A 134 18.90 -53.97 -6.01
C TYR A 134 19.29 -55.01 -7.08
N SER A 135 19.36 -54.57 -8.34
CA SER A 135 19.85 -55.38 -9.45
C SER A 135 21.29 -55.87 -9.22
N LEU A 136 22.18 -54.99 -8.73
CA LEU A 136 23.57 -55.34 -8.46
C LEU A 136 23.75 -56.38 -7.35
N VAL A 137 22.84 -56.40 -6.37
CA VAL A 137 22.89 -57.35 -5.24
C VAL A 137 21.93 -58.53 -5.41
N ASN A 138 21.32 -58.69 -6.58
CA ASN A 138 20.31 -59.72 -6.88
C ASN A 138 19.15 -59.75 -5.87
N LYS A 139 18.67 -58.57 -5.46
CA LYS A 139 17.44 -58.41 -4.66
C LYS A 139 16.26 -58.09 -5.57
N GLU A 140 15.09 -58.58 -5.17
CA GLU A 140 13.83 -58.21 -5.80
C GLU A 140 13.44 -56.78 -5.38
N SER A 141 13.06 -55.96 -6.36
CA SER A 141 12.66 -54.56 -6.17
C SER A 141 11.15 -54.41 -6.26
N GLU A 142 10.63 -53.36 -5.61
CA GLU A 142 9.22 -52.96 -5.65
C GLU A 142 8.87 -52.13 -6.90
N TYR A 143 9.88 -51.73 -7.67
CA TYR A 143 9.73 -50.97 -8.91
C TYR A 143 10.09 -51.85 -10.13
N ASN A 144 9.75 -51.35 -11.32
CA ASN A 144 10.12 -51.95 -12.59
C ASN A 144 10.94 -50.95 -13.40
N MET A 145 12.14 -51.33 -13.85
CA MET A 145 13.01 -50.44 -14.61
C MET A 145 12.46 -49.94 -15.93
N ASP A 146 11.77 -50.80 -16.68
CA ASP A 146 11.22 -50.42 -17.98
C ASP A 146 10.08 -49.41 -17.79
N ASP A 147 9.22 -49.63 -16.80
CA ASP A 147 8.16 -48.69 -16.44
C ASP A 147 8.74 -47.34 -15.98
N LEU A 148 9.70 -47.36 -15.06
CA LEU A 148 10.38 -46.14 -14.61
C LEU A 148 11.07 -45.39 -15.75
N HIS A 149 11.72 -46.11 -16.67
CA HIS A 149 12.35 -45.50 -17.83
C HIS A 149 11.32 -44.82 -18.73
N ASN A 150 10.22 -45.50 -19.05
CA ASN A 150 9.14 -44.99 -19.91
C ASN A 150 8.44 -43.77 -19.28
N GLU A 151 8.13 -43.82 -17.98
CA GLU A 151 7.56 -42.67 -17.25
C GLU A 151 8.48 -41.46 -17.31
N ARG A 152 9.77 -41.66 -17.03
CA ARG A 152 10.76 -40.57 -17.05
C ARG A 152 11.00 -40.03 -18.46
N GLN A 153 10.96 -40.87 -19.49
CA GLN A 153 11.09 -40.41 -20.86
C GLN A 153 9.88 -39.55 -21.25
N THR A 154 8.68 -39.94 -20.85
CA THR A 154 7.45 -39.16 -21.07
C THR A 154 7.56 -37.76 -20.44
N LEU A 155 8.06 -37.66 -19.20
CA LEU A 155 8.26 -36.36 -18.54
C LEU A 155 9.31 -35.50 -19.28
N ARG A 156 10.40 -36.09 -19.77
CA ARG A 156 11.42 -35.36 -20.55
C ARG A 156 10.86 -34.86 -21.87
N ASP A 157 10.06 -35.67 -22.56
CA ASP A 157 9.45 -35.27 -23.83
C ASP A 157 8.47 -34.11 -23.61
N GLN A 158 7.69 -34.12 -22.52
CA GLN A 158 6.83 -33.00 -22.13
C GLN A 158 7.63 -31.72 -21.83
N ILE A 159 8.73 -31.82 -21.10
CA ILE A 159 9.63 -30.69 -20.84
C ILE A 159 10.17 -30.11 -22.14
N ASN A 160 10.67 -30.95 -23.04
CA ASN A 160 11.22 -30.50 -24.32
C ASN A 160 10.18 -29.77 -25.16
N ASN A 161 8.95 -30.29 -25.23
CA ASN A 161 7.85 -29.64 -25.96
C ASN A 161 7.50 -28.27 -25.37
N LEU A 162 7.44 -28.15 -24.03
CA LEU A 162 7.18 -26.88 -23.36
C LEU A 162 8.34 -25.89 -23.51
N GLU A 163 9.58 -26.37 -23.47
CA GLU A 163 10.76 -25.54 -23.72
C GLU A 163 10.78 -25.02 -25.16
N GLU A 164 10.36 -25.82 -26.14
CA GLU A 164 10.18 -25.36 -27.52
C GLU A 164 9.06 -24.31 -27.65
N GLU A 165 7.91 -24.53 -27.01
CA GLU A 165 6.82 -23.54 -26.97
C GLU A 165 7.30 -22.21 -26.34
N LEU A 166 8.03 -22.29 -25.23
CA LEU A 166 8.59 -21.12 -24.56
C LEU A 166 9.57 -20.36 -25.46
N GLN A 167 10.46 -21.06 -26.18
CA GLN A 167 11.39 -20.44 -27.12
C GLN A 167 10.63 -19.71 -28.24
N ASN A 168 9.56 -20.30 -28.76
CA ASN A 168 8.74 -19.68 -29.81
C ASN A 168 8.00 -18.42 -29.32
N LEU A 169 7.67 -18.33 -28.02
CA LEU A 169 7.04 -17.14 -27.43
C LEU A 169 8.02 -15.99 -27.14
N LEU A 170 9.32 -16.27 -27.14
CA LEU A 170 10.38 -15.31 -26.85
C LEU A 170 11.07 -14.75 -28.11
N GLN A 171 10.72 -15.27 -29.30
CA GLN A 171 11.19 -14.79 -30.62
C GLN A 171 10.35 -13.61 -31.11
#